data_AF-A0A535FPV8-F1
#
_entry.id   AF-A0A535FPV8-F1
#
_cell.length_a   1.000
_cell.length_b   1.000
_cell.length_c   1.000
_cell.angle_alpha   90.00
_cell.angle_beta   90.00
_cell.angle_gamma   90.00
#
_symmetry.space_group_name_H-M   'P 1'
#
loop_
_entity.id
_entity.type
_entity.pdbx_description
1 polymer ?
#
loop_
_entity_poly.entity_id
_entity_poly.type
_entity_poly.pdbx_seq_one_letter_code
_entity_poly.pdbx_strand_id
1 'polypeptide(L)'
;MLQTLPLVLFIVMSELSIGAFTVLFVLDWRNEVKRSFLITYGLIYIVLTGLTYLFQQNFSTPGLLNSFPQLDKAWTGYESLPLLLFLLLMLPYNLFLWLDKRAGVDGQGTKEDG
;
A
#
# COMPACT_ATOMS: atom_id res chain seq x y z
N MET A 1 12.13 -23.48 10.02
CA MET A 1 11.22 -22.35 10.36
C MET A 1 11.88 -20.98 10.22
N LEU A 2 13.14 -20.77 10.61
CA LEU A 2 13.76 -19.43 10.50
C LEU A 2 13.95 -18.94 9.05
N GLN A 3 14.20 -19.85 8.09
CA GLN A 3 14.34 -19.50 6.66
C GLN A 3 13.03 -19.14 5.96
N THR A 4 11.87 -19.62 6.45
CA THR A 4 10.56 -19.35 5.85
C THR A 4 9.95 -18.04 6.36
N LEU A 5 10.46 -17.50 7.47
CA LEU A 5 9.93 -16.29 8.11
C LEU A 5 10.06 -15.06 7.21
N PRO A 6 11.22 -14.77 6.56
CA PRO A 6 11.31 -13.64 5.64
C PRO A 6 10.31 -13.74 4.50
N LEU A 7 10.15 -14.93 3.93
CA LEU A 7 9.22 -15.18 2.84
C LEU A 7 7.77 -14.87 3.24
N VAL A 8 7.28 -15.51 4.30
CA VAL A 8 5.89 -15.33 4.77
C VAL A 8 5.63 -13.89 5.14
N LEU A 9 6.60 -13.25 5.82
CA LEU A 9 6.48 -11.85 6.20
C LEU A 9 6.42 -10.94 4.98
N PHE A 10 7.25 -11.17 3.95
CA PHE A 10 7.22 -10.39 2.72
C PHE A 10 5.87 -10.50 2.00
N ILE A 11 5.35 -11.72 1.81
CA ILE A 11 4.07 -11.97 1.14
C ILE A 11 2.94 -11.26 1.90
N VAL A 12 2.81 -11.54 3.20
CA VAL A 12 1.73 -10.98 4.03
C VAL A 12 1.81 -9.45 4.06
N MET A 13 3.00 -8.88 4.21
CA MET A 13 3.18 -7.43 4.25
C MET A 13 2.89 -6.78 2.89
N SER A 14 3.18 -7.46 1.78
CA SER A 14 2.90 -6.96 0.43
C SER A 14 1.39 -6.91 0.18
N GLU A 15 0.68 -8.01 0.46
CA GLU A 15 -0.78 -8.08 0.36
C GLU A 15 -1.46 -7.06 1.28
N LEU A 16 -1.00 -6.92 2.52
CA LEU A 16 -1.52 -5.93 3.47
C LEU A 16 -1.28 -4.50 2.99
N SER A 17 -0.11 -4.19 2.43
CA SER A 17 0.22 -2.86 1.92
C SER A 17 -0.70 -2.47 0.75
N ILE A 18 -0.88 -3.38 -0.20
CA ILE A 18 -1.74 -3.18 -1.37
C ILE A 18 -3.22 -3.10 -0.94
N GLY A 19 -3.66 -4.00 -0.08
CA GLY A 19 -5.03 -4.06 0.42
C GLY A 19 -5.41 -2.82 1.24
N ALA A 20 -4.54 -2.38 2.15
CA ALA A 20 -4.77 -1.21 2.99
C ALA A 20 -4.93 0.08 2.16
N PHE A 21 -4.08 0.26 1.15
CA PHE A 21 -4.23 1.39 0.23
C PHE A 21 -5.50 1.30 -0.61
N THR A 22 -5.86 0.12 -1.10
CA THR A 22 -7.10 -0.08 -1.87
C THR A 22 -8.32 0.30 -1.04
N VAL A 23 -8.37 -0.10 0.24
CA VAL A 23 -9.44 0.31 1.16
C VAL A 23 -9.45 1.82 1.36
N LEU A 24 -8.28 2.43 1.58
CA LEU A 24 -8.18 3.89 1.73
C LEU A 24 -8.72 4.64 0.50
N PHE A 25 -8.37 4.18 -0.69
CA PHE A 25 -8.84 4.74 -1.95
C PHE A 25 -10.37 4.60 -2.10
N VAL A 26 -10.95 3.45 -1.73
CA VAL A 26 -12.41 3.25 -1.74
C VAL A 26 -13.11 4.16 -0.73
N LEU A 27 -12.52 4.39 0.45
CA LEU A 27 -13.05 5.31 1.46
C LEU A 27 -13.00 6.77 0.99
N ASP A 28 -11.93 7.18 0.32
CA ASP A 28 -11.81 8.49 -0.32
C ASP A 28 -12.87 8.67 -1.40
N TRP A 29 -13.04 7.68 -2.30
CA TRP A 29 -14.07 7.70 -3.34
C TRP A 29 -15.49 7.89 -2.77
N ARG A 30 -15.79 7.22 -1.65
CA ARG A 30 -17.08 7.33 -0.98
C ARG A 30 -17.27 8.64 -0.21
N ASN A 31 -16.20 9.44 -0.04
CA ASN A 31 -16.20 10.66 0.77
C ASN A 31 -16.73 10.42 2.20
N GLU A 32 -16.45 9.27 2.79
CA GLU A 32 -16.94 8.88 4.13
C GLU A 32 -15.99 9.30 5.26
N VAL A 33 -14.75 9.68 4.93
CA VAL A 33 -13.68 9.98 5.90
C VAL A 33 -13.14 11.40 5.74
N LYS A 34 -12.55 11.93 6.82
CA LYS A 34 -11.93 13.27 6.83
C LYS A 34 -10.63 13.27 6.03
N ARG A 35 -10.27 14.42 5.46
CA ARG A 35 -9.00 14.60 4.75
C ARG A 35 -7.79 14.31 5.64
N SER A 36 -7.83 14.74 6.90
CA SER A 36 -6.71 14.49 7.85
C SER A 36 -6.45 13.00 8.09
N PHE A 37 -7.52 12.19 8.11
CA PHE A 37 -7.42 10.74 8.19
C PHE A 37 -6.75 10.17 6.93
N LEU A 38 -7.22 10.56 5.74
CA LEU A 38 -6.68 10.11 4.46
C LEU A 38 -5.19 10.42 4.31
N ILE A 39 -4.76 11.63 4.68
CA ILE A 39 -3.35 12.04 4.60
C ILE A 39 -2.48 11.25 5.59
N THR A 40 -2.94 11.10 6.83
CA THR A 40 -2.16 10.42 7.88
C THR A 40 -1.97 8.94 7.51
N TYR A 41 -3.05 8.26 7.17
CA TYR A 41 -2.99 6.84 6.78
C TYR A 41 -2.31 6.65 5.44
N GLY A 42 -2.50 7.55 4.48
CA GLY A 42 -1.77 7.54 3.21
C GLY A 42 -0.26 7.62 3.40
N LEU A 43 0.22 8.48 4.30
CA LEU A 43 1.65 8.58 4.62
C LEU A 43 2.16 7.32 5.34
N ILE A 44 1.40 6.78 6.28
CA ILE A 44 1.73 5.52 6.96
C ILE A 44 1.86 4.38 5.93
N TYR A 45 0.94 4.29 4.97
CA TYR A 45 0.96 3.24 3.95
C TYR A 45 2.09 3.42 2.95
N ILE A 46 2.48 4.66 2.60
CA ILE A 46 3.72 4.90 1.82
C ILE A 46 4.93 4.35 2.57
N VAL A 47 5.08 4.69 3.85
CA VAL A 47 6.21 4.24 4.67
C VAL A 47 6.19 2.71 4.80
N LEU A 48 5.04 2.12 5.11
CA LEU A 48 4.87 0.67 5.22
C LEU A 48 5.26 -0.03 3.91
N THR A 49 4.71 0.41 2.78
CA THR A 49 4.98 -0.18 1.46
C THR A 49 6.45 -0.03 1.08
N GLY A 50 7.05 1.13 1.36
CA GLY A 50 8.48 1.38 1.15
C GLY A 50 9.36 0.46 2.01
N LEU A 51 9.01 0.26 3.28
CA LEU A 51 9.70 -0.68 4.16
C LEU A 51 9.53 -2.13 3.69
N THR A 52 8.35 -2.53 3.22
CA THR A 52 8.10 -3.85 2.63
C THR A 52 8.97 -4.08 1.39
N TYR A 53 9.11 -3.06 0.54
CA TYR A 53 9.98 -3.11 -0.64
C TYR A 53 11.46 -3.21 -0.26
N LEU A 54 11.93 -2.43 0.72
CA LEU A 54 13.30 -2.55 1.24
C LEU A 54 13.53 -3.92 1.90
N PHE A 55 12.53 -4.45 2.60
CA PHE A 55 12.61 -5.77 3.22
C PHE A 55 12.78 -6.87 2.18
N GLN A 56 12.07 -6.78 1.05
CA GLN A 56 12.25 -7.68 -0.08
C GLN A 56 13.70 -7.66 -0.59
N GLN A 57 14.28 -6.49 -0.80
CA GLN A 57 15.65 -6.38 -1.33
C GLN A 57 16.73 -6.93 -0.38
N ASN A 58 16.51 -6.82 0.93
CA ASN A 58 17.54 -7.18 1.92
C ASN A 58 17.39 -8.59 2.50
N PHE A 59 16.15 -9.07 2.69
CA PHE A 59 15.88 -10.31 3.43
C PHE A 59 15.10 -11.35 2.64
N SER A 60 14.31 -10.94 1.65
CA SER A 60 13.49 -11.84 0.81
C SER A 60 13.90 -11.71 -0.66
N THR A 61 15.17 -11.98 -0.94
CA THR A 61 15.72 -11.85 -2.29
C THR A 61 15.10 -12.87 -3.23
N PRO A 62 14.98 -12.58 -4.54
CA PRO A 62 14.44 -13.51 -5.52
C PRO A 62 15.15 -14.88 -5.52
N GLY A 63 16.45 -14.92 -5.22
CA GLY A 63 17.19 -16.17 -5.08
C GLY A 63 16.69 -17.03 -3.92
N LEU A 64 16.37 -16.42 -2.77
CA LEU A 64 15.79 -17.13 -1.62
C LEU A 64 14.36 -17.60 -1.92
N LEU A 65 13.52 -16.76 -2.53
CA LEU A 65 12.15 -17.14 -2.93
C LEU A 65 12.15 -18.34 -3.88
N ASN A 66 13.04 -18.35 -4.87
CA ASN A 66 13.15 -19.43 -5.85
C ASN A 66 13.70 -20.75 -5.27
N SER A 67 14.28 -20.72 -4.05
CA SER A 67 14.78 -21.93 -3.38
C SER A 67 13.67 -22.82 -2.82
N PHE A 68 12.43 -22.32 -2.67
CA PHE A 68 11.32 -23.07 -2.12
C PHE A 68 10.58 -23.87 -3.21
N PRO A 69 10.58 -25.21 -3.16
CA PRO A 69 10.05 -26.04 -4.24
C PRO A 69 8.52 -26.12 -4.29
N GLN A 70 7.85 -25.91 -3.16
CA GLN A 70 6.39 -26.01 -3.02
C GLN A 70 5.66 -24.67 -3.24
N LEU A 71 6.42 -23.61 -3.52
CA LEU A 71 5.89 -22.25 -3.67
C LEU A 71 5.68 -21.95 -5.15
N ASP A 72 4.55 -21.34 -5.50
CA ASP A 72 4.32 -20.85 -6.86
C ASP A 72 5.30 -19.70 -7.16
N LYS A 73 6.27 -20.00 -8.02
CA LYS A 73 7.35 -19.09 -8.42
C LYS A 73 6.85 -17.97 -9.33
N ALA A 74 5.79 -18.23 -10.10
CA ALA A 74 5.18 -17.21 -10.93
C ALA A 74 4.50 -16.17 -10.03
N TRP A 75 3.62 -16.62 -9.13
CA TRP A 75 2.89 -15.74 -8.22
C TRP A 75 3.84 -14.88 -7.35
N THR A 76 4.80 -15.50 -6.68
CA THR A 76 5.74 -14.78 -5.82
C THR A 76 6.73 -13.89 -6.57
N GLY A 77 7.07 -14.25 -7.82
CA GLY A 77 7.83 -13.38 -8.71
C GLY A 77 7.03 -12.15 -9.15
N TYR A 78 5.71 -12.26 -9.26
CA TYR A 78 4.87 -11.14 -9.63
C TYR A 78 4.68 -10.15 -8.48
N GLU A 79 4.53 -10.58 -7.22
CA GLU A 79 4.29 -9.72 -6.03
C GLU A 79 5.12 -8.43 -5.97
N SER A 80 6.42 -8.50 -6.33
CA SER A 80 7.31 -7.33 -6.27
C SER A 80 6.90 -6.19 -7.22
N LEU A 81 6.34 -6.52 -8.39
CA LEU A 81 5.96 -5.52 -9.39
C LEU A 81 4.72 -4.73 -8.97
N PRO A 82 3.57 -5.33 -8.60
CA PRO A 82 2.44 -4.63 -8.01
C PRO A 82 2.84 -3.81 -6.79
N LEU A 83 3.67 -4.35 -5.89
CA LEU A 83 4.12 -3.58 -4.72
C LEU A 83 4.80 -2.26 -5.12
N LEU A 84 5.70 -2.32 -6.10
CA LEU A 84 6.37 -1.13 -6.63
C LEU A 84 5.39 -0.18 -7.33
N LEU A 85 4.49 -0.70 -8.15
CA LEU A 85 3.49 0.10 -8.85
C LEU A 85 2.55 0.82 -7.88
N PHE A 86 2.10 0.12 -6.84
CA PHE A 86 1.26 0.70 -5.79
C PHE A 86 2.03 1.73 -4.98
N LEU A 87 3.30 1.50 -4.62
CA LEU A 87 4.13 2.52 -3.99
C LEU A 87 4.23 3.79 -4.85
N LEU A 88 4.50 3.62 -6.15
CA LEU A 88 4.57 4.73 -7.10
C LEU A 88 3.23 5.44 -7.30
N LEU A 89 2.10 4.75 -7.15
CA LEU A 89 0.75 5.31 -7.22
C LEU A 89 0.36 6.05 -5.93
N MET A 90 0.81 5.56 -4.77
CA MET A 90 0.54 6.17 -3.47
C MET A 90 1.17 7.56 -3.35
N LEU A 91 2.33 7.80 -3.97
CA LEU A 91 3.03 9.08 -3.96
C LEU A 91 2.20 10.22 -4.60
N PRO A 92 1.79 10.16 -5.88
CA PRO A 92 0.96 11.19 -6.49
C PRO A 92 -0.42 11.25 -5.83
N TYR A 93 -1.00 10.13 -5.39
CA TYR A 93 -2.26 10.14 -4.65
C TYR A 93 -2.18 11.01 -3.38
N ASN A 94 -1.15 10.81 -2.55
CA ASN A 94 -0.95 11.62 -1.35
C ASN A 94 -0.64 13.09 -1.68
N LEU A 95 0.10 13.35 -2.76
CA LEU A 95 0.36 14.71 -3.22
C LEU A 95 -0.95 15.42 -3.60
N PHE A 96 -1.83 14.76 -4.36
CA PHE A 96 -3.12 15.32 -4.74
C PHE A 96 -4.04 15.52 -3.54
N LEU A 97 -4.10 14.58 -2.59
CA LEU A 97 -4.82 14.77 -1.32
C LEU A 97 -4.33 15.97 -0.52
N TRP A 98 -3.02 16.23 -0.57
CA TRP A 98 -2.46 17.37 0.14
C TRP A 98 -2.83 18.70 -0.53
N LEU A 99 -2.86 18.75 -1.86
CA LEU A 99 -3.28 19.92 -2.63
C LEU A 99 -4.80 20.16 -2.57
N ASP A 100 -5.60 19.09 -2.57
CA ASP A 100 -7.05 19.19 -2.55
C ASP A 100 -7.57 19.44 -1.13
N LYS A 101 -8.04 20.67 -0.88
CA LYS A 101 -8.65 21.07 0.40
C LYS A 101 -10.09 20.61 0.56
N ARG A 102 -10.71 20.05 -0.48
CA ARG A 102 -12.10 19.57 -0.49
C ARG A 102 -12.20 18.03 -0.48
N ALA A 103 -11.09 17.33 -0.32
CA ALA A 103 -11.10 15.87 -0.27
C ALA A 103 -11.88 15.31 0.93
N GLY A 104 -12.57 14.18 0.74
CA GLY A 104 -13.35 13.53 1.77
C GLY A 104 -14.61 14.30 2.21
N VAL A 105 -15.01 14.13 3.47
CA VAL A 105 -16.21 14.77 4.04
C VAL A 105 -16.09 16.30 4.06
N ASP A 106 -14.87 16.84 4.07
CA ASP A 106 -14.61 18.29 4.10
C ASP A 106 -15.14 19.00 2.83
N GLY A 107 -15.32 18.28 1.72
CA GLY A 107 -15.94 18.80 0.50
C GLY A 107 -17.47 18.71 0.44
N GLN A 108 -18.12 17.95 1.33
CA GLN A 108 -19.58 17.81 1.36
C GLN A 108 -20.25 18.99 2.09
N GLY A 109 -19.61 19.51 3.15
CA GLY A 109 -20.17 20.58 3.99
C GLY A 109 -20.42 21.92 3.28
N THR A 110 -19.93 22.12 2.06
CA THR A 110 -20.19 23.36 1.29
C THR A 110 -21.43 23.30 0.41
N LYS A 111 -22.12 22.15 0.33
CA LYS A 111 -23.27 21.96 -0.59
C LYS A 111 -24.65 22.09 0.04
N GLU A 112 -24.76 22.15 1.37
CA GLU A 112 -26.07 22.17 2.06
C GLU A 112 -26.53 23.57 2.53
N ASP A 113 -25.71 24.62 2.38
CA ASP A 113 -26.06 26.01 2.73
C ASP A 113 -26.36 26.87 1.47
N GLY A 114 -27.23 26.39 0.58
CA GLY A 114 -27.64 27.10 -0.65
C GLY A 114 -29.12 26.94 -0.98
#